data_AF-A0A5F8G649-F1
#
_entry.id   AF-A0A5F8G649-F1
#
_cell.length_a   1.000
_cell.length_b   1.000
_cell.length_c   1.000
_cell.angle_alpha   90.00
_cell.angle_beta   90.00
_cell.angle_gamma   90.00
#
_symmetry.space_group_name_H-M   'P 1'
#
loop_
_entity.id
_entity.type
_entity.pdbx_description
1 polymer ?
#
loop_
_entity_poly.entity_id
_entity_poly.type
_entity_poly.pdbx_seq_one_letter_code
_entity_poly.pdbx_strand_id
1 'polypeptide(L)'
;MQFSCGVQESVSAVYGWWLSGALLAFCVPRLDLKVTRVSSFRRSPAMAGGLFAIERDFFFELGLYDPGLQIWGGENFEISYKIWQCGGKLLFVPCSRVGHIYRLEGWQGNPPPIYLGSSPTLKNYIRVVEVWWDGYKDYFYASRPESKALPYGDISELKKFREDHNCKSFKWFMEEIAYDIISHYPLPPKNVEWGEVRMSYSVVTVCLWVLL
;
A
#
# COMPACT_ATOMS: atom_id res chain seq x y z
N MET A 1 21.72 12.93 -18.05
CA MET A 1 22.01 13.87 -16.95
C MET A 1 22.15 13.07 -15.67
N GLN A 2 23.37 12.90 -15.17
CA GLN A 2 23.66 12.24 -13.90
C GLN A 2 23.34 13.24 -12.80
N PHE A 3 22.26 13.03 -12.04
CA PHE A 3 21.94 13.83 -10.88
C PHE A 3 22.87 13.41 -9.73
N SER A 4 23.84 14.26 -9.38
CA SER A 4 24.67 14.05 -8.18
C SER A 4 23.83 14.34 -6.93
N CYS A 5 23.67 13.32 -6.08
CA CYS A 5 22.91 13.42 -4.84
C CYS A 5 23.70 14.21 -3.78
N GLY A 6 23.11 15.29 -3.25
CA GLY A 6 23.68 16.11 -2.20
C GLY A 6 23.16 15.70 -0.82
N VAL A 7 23.99 14.96 -0.07
CA VAL A 7 24.10 14.95 1.41
C VAL A 7 22.90 14.48 2.27
N GLN A 8 21.70 14.20 1.75
CA GLN A 8 20.59 13.79 2.64
C GLN A 8 19.68 12.66 2.12
N GLU A 9 19.85 11.47 2.71
CA GLU A 9 18.94 10.34 2.59
C GLU A 9 17.70 10.56 3.47
N SER A 10 16.52 10.36 2.91
CA SER A 10 15.25 10.39 3.64
C SER A 10 14.42 9.17 3.31
N VAL A 11 13.78 8.58 4.29
CA VAL A 11 12.98 7.37 4.08
C VAL A 11 11.50 7.74 4.02
N SER A 12 10.80 7.32 2.96
CA SER A 12 9.32 7.37 2.90
C SER A 12 8.79 5.95 2.73
N ALA A 13 7.62 5.69 3.32
CA ALA A 13 6.95 4.42 3.12
C ALA A 13 6.20 4.44 1.78
N VAL A 14 6.52 3.46 0.95
CA VAL A 14 5.93 3.24 -0.38
C VAL A 14 5.44 1.81 -0.49
N TYR A 15 4.94 1.45 -1.67
CA TYR A 15 4.46 0.12 -1.96
C TYR A 15 4.63 -0.22 -3.45
N GLY A 16 4.76 -1.50 -3.73
CA GLY A 16 4.64 -2.04 -5.10
C GLY A 16 3.19 -2.30 -5.48
N TRP A 17 2.97 -2.67 -6.74
CA TRP A 17 1.64 -2.94 -7.31
C TRP A 17 0.95 -4.19 -6.75
N TRP A 18 1.62 -4.95 -5.89
CA TRP A 18 1.05 -6.08 -5.13
C TRP A 18 0.78 -5.74 -3.65
N LEU A 19 0.75 -4.45 -3.28
CA LEU A 19 0.49 -3.94 -1.93
C LEU A 19 1.40 -4.50 -0.82
N SER A 20 2.68 -4.77 -1.14
CA SER A 20 3.70 -4.92 -0.10
C SER A 20 4.29 -3.57 0.28
N GLY A 21 4.34 -3.26 1.57
CA GLY A 21 5.07 -2.10 2.06
C GLY A 21 6.57 -2.23 1.80
N ALA A 22 7.18 -1.15 1.34
CA ALA A 22 8.62 -1.00 1.28
C ALA A 22 9.01 0.36 1.85
N LEU A 23 10.18 0.43 2.47
CA LEU A 23 10.80 1.68 2.86
C LEU A 23 11.81 2.03 1.77
N LEU A 24 11.57 3.11 1.03
CA LEU A 24 12.52 3.62 0.06
C LEU A 24 13.30 4.79 0.66
N ALA A 25 14.62 4.74 0.52
CA ALA A 25 15.49 5.86 0.76
C ALA A 25 15.49 6.77 -0.49
N PHE A 26 14.96 7.98 -0.32
CA PHE A 26 14.90 9.03 -1.32
C PHE A 26 16.04 10.02 -1.14
N CYS A 27 16.59 10.43 -2.29
CA CYS A 27 17.35 11.66 -2.43
C CYS A 27 16.35 12.79 -2.72
N VAL A 28 16.24 13.78 -1.84
CA VAL A 28 15.40 14.96 -2.10
C VAL A 28 15.97 15.70 -3.32
N PRO A 29 15.20 15.86 -4.41
CA PRO A 29 15.65 16.69 -5.52
C PRO A 29 15.91 18.11 -5.02
N ARG A 30 17.03 18.70 -5.44
CA ARG A 30 17.49 20.04 -5.05
C ARG A 30 16.47 21.18 -5.25
N LEU A 31 15.37 20.92 -5.96
CA LEU A 31 14.28 21.85 -6.26
C LEU A 31 13.30 22.04 -5.09
N ASP A 32 13.30 21.17 -4.07
CA ASP A 32 12.49 21.34 -2.87
C ASP A 32 13.23 22.17 -1.80
N LEU A 33 13.72 23.35 -2.22
CA LEU A 33 14.54 24.30 -1.45
C LEU A 33 13.87 24.83 -0.15
N LYS A 34 12.67 24.38 0.20
CA LYS A 34 12.01 24.70 1.47
C LYS A 34 12.37 23.75 2.62
N VAL A 35 12.96 22.59 2.33
CA VAL A 35 13.39 21.59 3.32
C VAL A 35 14.90 21.79 3.60
N THR A 36 15.27 22.94 4.14
CA THR A 36 16.68 23.27 4.46
C THR A 36 17.16 22.71 5.79
N ARG A 37 16.26 22.12 6.59
CA ARG A 37 16.56 21.57 7.92
C ARG A 37 16.20 20.09 8.02
N VAL A 38 17.11 19.30 8.59
CA VAL A 38 16.91 17.88 8.94
C VAL A 38 15.65 17.63 9.76
N SER A 39 15.22 18.62 10.55
CA SER A 39 14.03 18.57 11.42
C SER A 39 12.70 18.86 10.73
N SER A 40 12.69 19.22 9.45
CA SER A 40 11.45 19.56 8.75
C SER A 40 10.58 18.34 8.51
N PHE A 41 9.26 18.54 8.61
CA PHE A 41 8.26 17.53 8.30
C PHE A 41 8.36 17.11 6.84
N ARG A 42 8.18 15.81 6.58
CA ARG A 42 8.22 15.26 5.22
C ARG A 42 6.91 14.57 4.90
N ARG A 43 6.41 14.76 3.69
CA ARG A 43 5.23 14.04 3.21
C ARG A 43 5.63 12.60 2.91
N SER A 44 4.79 11.65 3.28
CA SER A 44 4.97 10.25 2.92
C SER A 44 3.69 9.74 2.25
N PRO A 45 3.77 9.05 1.09
CA PRO A 45 2.59 8.52 0.40
C PRO A 45 1.79 7.55 1.27
N ALA A 46 2.49 6.71 2.04
CA ALA A 46 1.89 5.79 2.99
C ALA A 46 2.57 5.86 4.37
N MET A 47 2.00 5.16 5.35
CA MET A 47 2.64 4.83 6.61
C MET A 47 2.83 3.31 6.75
N ALA A 48 3.76 2.90 7.62
CA ALA A 48 3.92 1.49 7.98
C ALA A 48 2.72 0.95 8.79
N GLY A 49 1.97 1.82 9.48
CA GLY A 49 0.70 1.50 10.15
C GLY A 49 0.79 1.29 11.65
N GLY A 50 1.86 0.68 12.16
CA GLY A 50 1.95 0.33 13.59
C GLY A 50 2.13 1.51 14.56
N LEU A 51 2.67 2.65 14.08
CA LEU A 51 3.01 3.80 14.90
C LEU A 51 2.64 5.09 14.16
N PHE A 52 1.65 5.81 14.64
CA PHE A 52 1.25 7.12 14.13
C PHE A 52 0.52 7.92 15.21
N ALA A 53 0.35 9.22 14.97
CA ALA A 53 -0.46 10.10 15.79
C ALA A 53 -1.46 10.81 14.89
N ILE A 54 -2.73 10.80 15.29
CA ILE A 54 -3.84 11.46 14.60
C ILE A 54 -4.72 12.13 15.64
N GLU A 55 -5.31 13.27 15.27
CA GLU A 55 -6.34 13.90 16.10
C GLU A 55 -7.56 12.96 16.15
N ARG A 56 -8.16 12.81 17.35
CA ARG A 56 -9.17 11.78 17.58
C ARG A 56 -10.42 12.05 16.76
N ASP A 57 -10.92 13.27 16.78
CA ASP A 57 -12.17 13.63 16.13
C ASP A 57 -12.03 13.52 14.60
N PHE A 58 -10.89 13.92 14.04
CA PHE A 58 -10.50 13.69 12.65
C PHE A 58 -10.43 12.20 12.30
N PHE A 59 -9.98 11.34 13.22
CA PHE A 59 -9.98 9.90 12.97
C PHE A 59 -11.40 9.32 12.89
N PHE A 60 -12.32 9.82 13.72
CA PHE A 60 -13.74 9.47 13.64
C PHE A 60 -14.40 10.04 12.37
N GLU A 61 -14.06 11.26 11.97
CA GLU A 61 -14.54 11.89 10.72
C GLU A 61 -14.11 11.09 9.49
N LEU A 62 -12.92 10.50 9.49
CA LEU A 62 -12.46 9.59 8.43
C LEU A 62 -13.16 8.21 8.43
N GLY A 63 -14.09 7.98 9.35
CA GLY A 63 -14.78 6.70 9.50
C GLY A 63 -13.88 5.59 10.07
N LEU A 64 -12.87 5.95 10.87
CA LEU A 64 -11.90 5.02 11.46
C LEU A 64 -11.28 4.09 10.40
N TYR A 65 -10.92 2.86 10.78
CA TYR A 65 -10.58 1.80 9.83
C TYR A 65 -11.83 1.17 9.23
N ASP A 66 -11.71 0.67 8.00
CA ASP A 66 -12.73 -0.17 7.38
C ASP A 66 -13.06 -1.38 8.28
N PRO A 67 -14.32 -1.51 8.77
CA PRO A 67 -14.73 -2.60 9.66
C PRO A 67 -14.69 -3.98 8.98
N GLY A 68 -14.62 -4.04 7.66
CA GLY A 68 -14.45 -5.27 6.90
C GLY A 68 -13.01 -5.79 6.82
N LEU A 69 -12.02 -5.01 7.28
CA LEU A 69 -10.63 -5.46 7.36
C LEU A 69 -10.45 -6.50 8.46
N GLN A 70 -9.75 -7.59 8.14
CA GLN A 70 -9.56 -8.72 9.04
C GLN A 70 -8.09 -8.86 9.44
N ILE A 71 -7.84 -8.82 10.75
CA ILE A 71 -6.58 -9.16 11.41
C ILE A 71 -5.36 -8.33 11.00
N TRP A 72 -4.79 -8.57 9.81
CA TRP A 72 -3.53 -7.98 9.37
C TRP A 72 -3.51 -7.76 7.86
N GLY A 73 -3.04 -6.58 7.46
CA GLY A 73 -2.68 -6.23 6.10
C GLY A 73 -3.70 -5.30 5.46
N GLY A 74 -3.20 -4.22 4.86
CA GLY A 74 -4.00 -3.28 4.07
C GLY A 74 -4.47 -2.06 4.86
N GLU A 75 -4.59 -2.17 6.19
CA GLU A 75 -5.09 -1.10 7.06
C GLU A 75 -4.23 0.16 7.00
N ASN A 76 -2.91 -0.02 6.91
CA ASN A 76 -1.94 1.06 6.81
C ASN A 76 -2.07 1.85 5.50
N PHE A 77 -2.42 1.17 4.41
CA PHE A 77 -2.66 1.80 3.10
C PHE A 77 -4.04 2.46 3.05
N GLU A 78 -5.06 1.79 3.57
CA GLU A 78 -6.44 2.27 3.64
C GLU A 78 -6.51 3.66 4.30
N ILE A 79 -5.92 3.79 5.49
CA ILE A 79 -5.91 5.08 6.20
C ILE A 79 -5.04 6.13 5.50
N SER A 80 -3.94 5.70 4.86
CA SER A 80 -3.07 6.62 4.10
C SER A 80 -3.82 7.23 2.92
N TYR A 81 -4.60 6.44 2.19
CA TYR A 81 -5.42 6.90 1.08
C TYR A 81 -6.57 7.79 1.53
N LYS A 82 -7.28 7.42 2.61
CA LYS A 82 -8.28 8.28 3.25
C LYS A 82 -7.72 9.66 3.55
N ILE A 83 -6.61 9.72 4.31
CA ILE A 83 -5.98 10.97 4.71
C ILE A 83 -5.63 11.80 3.48
N TRP A 84 -4.93 11.24 2.50
CA TRP A 84 -4.46 12.04 1.35
C TRP A 84 -5.57 12.44 0.39
N GLN A 85 -6.44 11.51 0.00
CA GLN A 85 -7.47 11.77 -1.00
C GLN A 85 -8.58 12.65 -0.43
N CYS A 86 -8.87 12.57 0.87
CA CYS A 86 -9.94 13.33 1.51
C CYS A 86 -9.46 14.63 2.19
N GLY A 87 -8.28 15.15 1.83
CA GLY A 87 -7.83 16.51 2.17
C GLY A 87 -6.90 16.66 3.39
N GLY A 88 -6.56 15.57 4.05
CA GLY A 88 -5.54 15.50 5.10
C GLY A 88 -4.11 15.45 4.55
N LYS A 89 -3.15 15.26 5.47
CA LYS A 89 -1.71 15.10 5.15
C LYS A 89 -1.09 14.05 6.03
N LEU A 90 -0.27 13.20 5.44
CA LEU A 90 0.51 12.19 6.15
C LEU A 90 1.97 12.65 6.22
N LEU A 91 2.45 12.90 7.43
CA LEU A 91 3.76 13.48 7.67
C LEU A 91 4.66 12.55 8.48
N PHE A 92 5.88 12.35 7.99
CA PHE A 92 6.98 11.80 8.75
C PHE A 92 7.68 12.93 9.52
N VAL A 93 7.93 12.71 10.81
CA VAL A 93 8.49 13.71 11.74
C VAL A 93 9.87 13.24 12.21
N PRO A 94 11.00 13.68 11.61
CA PRO A 94 12.34 13.16 11.92
C PRO A 94 12.78 13.36 13.39
N CYS A 95 12.18 14.34 14.07
CA CYS A 95 12.43 14.65 15.48
C CYS A 95 11.68 13.74 16.45
N SER A 96 10.64 13.04 16.01
CA SER A 96 9.92 12.05 16.83
C SER A 96 10.38 10.65 16.44
N ARG A 97 11.02 9.94 17.37
CA ARG A 97 11.66 8.65 17.11
C ARG A 97 11.18 7.61 18.10
N VAL A 98 10.75 6.47 17.58
CA VAL A 98 10.30 5.32 18.37
C VAL A 98 11.03 4.08 17.87
N GLY A 99 11.62 3.32 18.79
CA GLY A 99 12.24 2.04 18.47
C GLY A 99 11.19 0.94 18.31
N HIS A 100 11.26 0.17 17.24
CA HIS A 100 10.42 -1.01 17.01
C HIS A 100 11.32 -2.25 16.92
N ILE A 101 11.08 -3.25 17.77
CA ILE A 101 11.86 -4.49 17.79
C ILE A 101 11.36 -5.39 16.66
N TYR A 102 12.23 -5.68 15.70
CA TYR A 102 11.93 -6.65 14.65
C TYR A 102 11.85 -8.06 15.22
N ARG A 103 10.93 -8.85 14.67
CA ARG A 103 10.79 -10.26 15.03
C ARG A 103 12.03 -11.02 14.55
N LEU A 104 12.54 -11.90 15.41
CA LEU A 104 13.67 -12.75 15.08
C LEU A 104 13.22 -13.93 14.21
N GLU A 105 14.14 -14.42 13.39
CA GLU A 105 13.97 -15.64 12.62
C GLU A 105 13.68 -16.82 13.57
N GLY A 106 12.70 -17.67 13.24
CA GLY A 106 12.26 -18.78 14.09
C GLY A 106 11.08 -18.48 15.02
N TRP A 107 10.56 -17.25 15.06
CA TRP A 107 9.28 -16.98 15.73
C TRP A 107 8.12 -17.66 15.00
N GLN A 108 7.46 -18.63 15.66
CA GLN A 108 6.41 -19.46 15.06
C GLN A 108 5.07 -18.75 14.82
N GLY A 109 4.96 -17.49 15.26
CA GLY A 109 3.74 -16.72 15.12
C GLY A 109 2.58 -17.24 15.95
N ASN A 110 1.47 -16.52 15.88
CA ASN A 110 0.19 -17.01 16.38
C ASN A 110 -0.58 -17.58 15.19
N PRO A 111 -1.10 -18.83 15.27
CA PRO A 111 -1.91 -19.37 14.19
C PRO A 111 -3.16 -18.51 14.01
N PRO A 112 -3.54 -18.18 12.77
CA PRO A 112 -4.78 -17.47 12.53
C PRO A 112 -5.96 -18.34 12.99
N PRO A 113 -7.04 -17.75 13.52
CA PRO A 113 -8.24 -18.50 13.87
C PRO A 113 -8.78 -19.32 12.69
N ILE A 114 -9.23 -20.55 12.98
CA ILE A 114 -9.64 -21.55 11.97
C ILE A 114 -10.84 -21.07 11.11
N TYR A 115 -11.67 -20.17 11.65
CA TYR A 115 -12.84 -19.64 10.95
C TYR A 115 -12.51 -18.62 9.85
N LEU A 116 -11.26 -18.15 9.75
CA LEU A 116 -10.86 -17.26 8.67
C LEU A 116 -10.56 -18.09 7.44
N GLY A 117 -11.25 -17.78 6.34
CA GLY A 117 -10.97 -18.39 5.05
C GLY A 117 -9.52 -18.17 4.60
N SER A 118 -9.17 -18.81 3.49
CA SER A 118 -7.85 -18.67 2.88
C SER A 118 -7.52 -17.19 2.62
N SER A 119 -6.45 -16.69 3.25
CA SER A 119 -5.82 -15.39 2.95
C SER A 119 -6.65 -14.12 3.32
N PRO A 120 -6.97 -13.87 4.61
CA PRO A 120 -7.68 -12.65 5.03
C PRO A 120 -6.96 -11.36 4.62
N THR A 121 -5.62 -11.37 4.58
CA THR A 121 -4.82 -10.23 4.11
C THR A 121 -5.07 -9.92 2.63
N LEU A 122 -5.24 -10.93 1.77
CA LEU A 122 -5.51 -10.70 0.36
C LEU A 122 -6.91 -10.12 0.15
N LYS A 123 -7.88 -10.60 0.93
CA LYS A 123 -9.22 -10.00 0.99
C LYS A 123 -9.15 -8.52 1.35
N ASN A 124 -8.38 -8.15 2.37
CA ASN A 124 -8.20 -6.77 2.78
C ASN A 124 -7.61 -5.91 1.66
N TYR A 125 -6.58 -6.39 0.97
CA TYR A 125 -5.98 -5.67 -0.16
C TYR A 125 -7.00 -5.40 -1.27
N ILE A 126 -7.83 -6.38 -1.61
CA ILE A 126 -8.88 -6.19 -2.61
C ILE A 126 -9.87 -5.10 -2.17
N ARG A 127 -10.31 -5.10 -0.90
CA ARG A 127 -11.21 -4.06 -0.38
C ARG A 127 -10.61 -2.67 -0.54
N VAL A 128 -9.33 -2.51 -0.16
CA VAL A 128 -8.62 -1.23 -0.29
C VAL A 128 -8.52 -0.79 -1.74
N VAL A 129 -8.10 -1.70 -2.63
CA VAL A 129 -7.93 -1.42 -4.06
C VAL A 129 -9.26 -1.05 -4.73
N GLU A 130 -10.33 -1.80 -4.44
CA GLU A 130 -11.66 -1.57 -5.04
C GLU A 130 -12.31 -0.26 -4.60
N VAL A 131 -11.93 0.27 -3.44
CA VAL A 131 -12.44 1.56 -2.95
C VAL A 131 -11.54 2.72 -3.40
N TRP A 132 -10.22 2.57 -3.34
CA TRP A 132 -9.29 3.71 -3.38
C TRP A 132 -8.43 3.84 -4.63
N TRP A 133 -8.28 2.79 -5.45
CA TRP A 133 -7.30 2.79 -6.55
C TRP A 133 -7.87 3.16 -7.92
N ASP A 134 -9.19 3.33 -8.04
CA ASP A 134 -9.85 3.65 -9.32
C ASP A 134 -9.39 2.70 -10.46
N GLY A 135 -9.02 3.23 -11.62
CA GLY A 135 -8.48 2.44 -12.73
C GLY A 135 -7.10 1.82 -12.47
N TYR A 136 -6.37 2.22 -11.42
CA TYR A 136 -5.08 1.61 -11.10
C TYR A 136 -5.23 0.21 -10.48
N LYS A 137 -6.44 -0.21 -10.11
CA LYS A 137 -6.71 -1.58 -9.66
C LYS A 137 -6.31 -2.64 -10.68
N ASP A 138 -6.31 -2.30 -11.97
CA ASP A 138 -5.87 -3.20 -13.04
C ASP A 138 -4.42 -3.65 -12.85
N TYR A 139 -3.54 -2.77 -12.34
CA TYR A 139 -2.15 -3.10 -12.06
C TYR A 139 -2.00 -4.03 -10.85
N PHE A 140 -2.89 -3.89 -9.85
CA PHE A 140 -2.98 -4.84 -8.75
C PHE A 140 -3.41 -6.23 -9.21
N TYR A 141 -4.45 -6.28 -10.02
CA TYR A 141 -4.96 -7.54 -10.57
C TYR A 141 -4.05 -8.17 -11.62
N ALA A 142 -3.17 -7.41 -12.27
CA ALA A 142 -2.08 -7.96 -13.08
C ALA A 142 -1.00 -8.58 -12.19
N SER A 143 -0.65 -7.91 -11.08
CA SER A 143 0.38 -8.40 -10.14
C SER A 143 -0.07 -9.61 -9.31
N ARG A 144 -1.37 -9.69 -9.00
CA ARG A 144 -2.00 -10.77 -8.22
C ARG A 144 -3.27 -11.26 -8.90
N PRO A 145 -3.18 -11.95 -10.04
CA PRO A 145 -4.36 -12.36 -10.79
C PRO A 145 -5.26 -13.35 -10.03
N GLU A 146 -4.70 -14.09 -9.07
CA GLU A 146 -5.45 -14.96 -8.16
C GLU A 146 -6.50 -14.22 -7.31
N SER A 147 -6.34 -12.91 -7.15
CA SER A 147 -7.25 -12.08 -6.36
C SER A 147 -8.55 -11.72 -7.08
N LYS A 148 -8.62 -11.83 -8.42
CA LYS A 148 -9.80 -11.43 -9.22
C LYS A 148 -11.07 -12.19 -8.86
N ALA A 149 -10.94 -13.45 -8.46
CA ALA A 149 -12.08 -14.33 -8.16
C ALA A 149 -12.45 -14.34 -6.67
N LEU A 150 -11.76 -13.58 -5.82
CA LEU A 150 -11.95 -13.66 -4.38
C LEU A 150 -13.09 -12.76 -3.89
N PRO A 151 -14.02 -13.28 -3.06
CA PRO A 151 -15.06 -12.47 -2.46
C PRO A 151 -14.49 -11.55 -1.39
N TYR A 152 -14.66 -10.24 -1.56
CA TYR A 152 -14.14 -9.21 -0.65
C TYR A 152 -15.19 -8.60 0.28
N GLY A 153 -16.45 -9.03 0.16
CA GLY A 153 -17.58 -8.54 0.96
C GLY A 153 -18.11 -7.20 0.48
N ASP A 154 -19.05 -6.62 1.24
CA ASP A 154 -19.66 -5.34 0.90
C ASP A 154 -18.70 -4.16 1.17
N ILE A 155 -18.64 -3.23 0.23
CA ILE A 155 -17.84 -2.00 0.27
C ILE A 155 -18.68 -0.75 -0.08
N SER A 156 -20.01 -0.90 -0.17
CA SER A 156 -20.91 0.19 -0.58
C SER A 156 -20.82 1.41 0.33
N GLU A 157 -20.76 1.22 1.65
CA GLU A 157 -20.61 2.33 2.61
C GLU A 157 -19.27 3.06 2.45
N LEU A 158 -18.19 2.34 2.13
CA LEU A 158 -16.87 2.94 1.92
C LEU A 158 -16.80 3.76 0.64
N LYS A 159 -17.42 3.26 -0.44
CA LYS A 159 -17.55 4.01 -1.69
C LYS A 159 -18.40 5.25 -1.50
N LYS A 160 -19.53 5.11 -0.80
CA LYS A 160 -20.40 6.23 -0.45
C LYS A 160 -19.66 7.27 0.40
N PHE A 161 -18.90 6.87 1.41
CA PHE A 161 -18.07 7.77 2.20
C PHE A 161 -17.14 8.60 1.32
N ARG A 162 -16.46 7.95 0.38
CA ARG A 162 -15.51 8.60 -0.55
C ARG A 162 -16.22 9.62 -1.45
N GLU A 163 -17.41 9.28 -1.92
CA GLU A 163 -18.26 10.17 -2.73
C GLU A 163 -18.78 11.36 -1.92
N ASP A 164 -19.36 11.11 -0.74
CA ASP A 164 -19.95 12.14 0.14
C ASP A 164 -18.91 13.18 0.59
N HIS A 165 -17.66 12.77 0.77
CA HIS A 165 -16.54 13.66 1.17
C HIS A 165 -15.81 14.29 -0.02
N ASN A 166 -16.27 14.07 -1.27
CA ASN A 166 -15.63 14.57 -2.49
C ASN A 166 -14.12 14.28 -2.52
N CYS A 167 -13.73 13.07 -2.10
CA CYS A 167 -12.32 12.71 -2.06
C CYS A 167 -11.74 12.68 -3.48
N LYS A 168 -10.46 13.05 -3.58
CA LYS A 168 -9.73 13.14 -4.85
C LYS A 168 -9.53 11.77 -5.48
N SER A 169 -9.25 11.75 -6.78
CA SER A 169 -8.95 10.52 -7.51
C SER A 169 -7.59 9.94 -7.12
N PHE A 170 -7.43 8.63 -7.33
CA PHE A 170 -6.14 7.97 -7.15
C PHE A 170 -5.08 8.46 -8.15
N LYS A 171 -5.52 8.88 -9.34
CA LYS A 171 -4.64 9.51 -10.33
C LYS A 171 -3.98 10.77 -9.75
N TRP A 172 -4.77 11.66 -9.14
CA TRP A 172 -4.23 12.84 -8.46
C TRP A 172 -3.23 12.45 -7.37
N PHE A 173 -3.54 11.42 -6.58
CA PHE A 173 -2.65 10.93 -5.54
C PHE A 173 -1.30 10.47 -6.12
N MET A 174 -1.33 9.68 -7.20
CA MET A 174 -0.12 9.19 -7.86
C MET A 174 0.70 10.29 -8.52
N GLU A 175 0.07 11.33 -9.06
CA GLU A 175 0.76 12.44 -9.75
C GLU A 175 1.31 13.49 -8.78
N GLU A 176 0.62 13.79 -7.68
CA GLU A 176 0.97 14.90 -6.78
C GLU A 176 1.66 14.46 -5.49
N ILE A 177 1.32 13.28 -4.96
CA ILE A 177 1.82 12.81 -3.66
C ILE A 177 2.83 11.68 -3.85
N ALA A 178 2.55 10.73 -4.74
CA ALA A 178 3.30 9.49 -4.89
C ALA A 178 4.00 9.38 -6.28
N TYR A 179 4.47 10.51 -6.80
CA TYR A 179 5.03 10.66 -8.15
C TYR A 179 6.28 9.82 -8.41
N ASP A 180 6.97 9.44 -7.34
CA ASP A 180 8.21 8.66 -7.35
C ASP A 180 7.96 7.15 -7.29
N ILE A 181 6.76 6.68 -6.94
CA ILE A 181 6.48 5.24 -6.86
C ILE A 181 6.77 4.56 -8.20
N ILE A 182 6.36 5.16 -9.33
CA ILE A 182 6.50 4.56 -10.66
C ILE A 182 7.96 4.44 -11.10
N SER A 183 8.86 5.30 -10.61
CA SER A 183 10.28 5.23 -10.97
C SER A 183 10.99 4.05 -10.29
N HIS A 184 10.53 3.66 -9.11
CA HIS A 184 11.08 2.54 -8.34
C HIS A 184 10.32 1.23 -8.55
N TYR A 185 9.01 1.31 -8.75
CA TYR A 185 8.10 0.20 -9.02
C TYR A 185 7.32 0.51 -10.30
N PRO A 186 7.86 0.18 -11.49
CA PRO A 186 7.19 0.42 -12.76
C PRO A 186 5.83 -0.27 -12.85
N LEU A 187 4.92 0.30 -13.64
CA LEU A 187 3.60 -0.27 -13.87
C LEU A 187 3.73 -1.65 -14.56
N PRO A 188 3.12 -2.72 -14.00
CA PRO A 188 3.19 -4.04 -14.59
C PRO A 188 2.42 -4.06 -15.92
N PRO A 189 2.89 -4.84 -16.92
CA PRO A 189 2.13 -5.08 -18.12
C PRO A 189 0.86 -5.88 -17.81
N LYS A 190 -0.10 -5.88 -18.74
CA LYS A 190 -1.28 -6.73 -18.64
C LYS A 190 -0.89 -8.18 -18.90
N ASN A 191 -1.34 -9.09 -18.04
CA ASN A 191 -1.10 -10.52 -18.20
C ASN A 191 -1.81 -11.04 -19.45
N VAL A 192 -1.14 -11.94 -20.18
CA VAL A 192 -1.77 -12.69 -21.28
C VAL A 192 -2.60 -13.84 -20.72
N GLU A 193 -2.00 -14.63 -19.84
CA GLU A 193 -2.62 -15.76 -19.14
C GLU A 193 -2.07 -15.84 -17.72
N TRP A 194 -2.76 -16.54 -16.82
CA TRP A 194 -2.24 -16.81 -15.47
C TRP A 194 -2.75 -18.16 -14.96
N GLY A 195 -1.95 -18.82 -14.13
CA GLY A 195 -2.31 -20.10 -13.53
C GLY A 195 -1.11 -21.03 -13.43
N GLU A 196 -1.40 -22.32 -13.30
CA GLU A 196 -0.37 -23.34 -13.17
C GLU A 196 0.09 -23.84 -14.54
N VAL A 197 1.40 -23.88 -14.79
CA VAL A 197 1.95 -24.54 -15.97
C VAL A 197 2.17 -26.01 -15.66
N ARG A 198 1.29 -26.86 -16.20
CA ARG A 198 1.35 -28.33 -16.07
C ARG A 198 1.91 -28.98 -17.32
N MET A 199 2.98 -29.76 -17.17
CA MET A 199 3.50 -30.61 -18.24
C MET A 199 2.68 -31.90 -18.35
N SER A 200 2.13 -32.20 -19.52
CA SER A 200 1.21 -33.33 -19.74
C SER A 200 1.88 -34.71 -19.85
N TYR A 201 3.21 -34.79 -19.95
CA TYR A 201 3.92 -36.03 -20.34
C TYR A 201 4.90 -36.59 -19.30
N SER A 202 4.85 -36.16 -18.04
CA SER A 202 5.72 -36.71 -16.99
C SER A 202 4.89 -37.52 -15.98
N VAL A 203 5.36 -38.72 -15.65
CA VAL A 203 4.85 -39.58 -14.55
C VAL A 203 4.95 -38.87 -13.18
N VAL A 204 5.62 -37.71 -13.16
CA VAL A 204 5.74 -36.77 -12.05
C VAL A 204 5.05 -35.48 -12.48
N THR A 205 4.01 -35.06 -11.75
CA THR A 205 3.42 -33.73 -11.92
C THR A 205 4.43 -32.68 -11.46
N VAL A 206 5.07 -31.99 -12.41
CA VAL A 206 5.92 -30.83 -12.14
C VAL A 206 5.13 -29.57 -12.47
N CYS A 207 4.87 -28.75 -11.45
CA CYS A 207 4.18 -27.48 -11.57
C CYS A 207 5.22 -26.36 -11.59
N LEU A 208 5.32 -25.61 -12.68
CA LEU A 208 6.11 -24.37 -12.71
C LEU A 208 5.19 -23.19 -12.39
N TRP A 209 5.57 -22.39 -11.39
CA TRP A 209 5.01 -21.06 -11.14
C TRP A 209 5.76 -20.06 -12.01
N VAL A 210 5.13 -19.58 -13.08
CA VAL A 210 5.71 -18.55 -13.96
C VAL A 210 4.74 -17.37 -14.01
N LEU A 211 5.21 -16.19 -13.59
CA LEU A 211 4.58 -14.91 -13.89
C LEU A 211 5.02 -14.53 -15.31
N LEU A 212 4.15 -14.69 -16.31
CA LEU A 212 4.34 -14.25 -17.70
C LEU A 212 3.62 -12.93 -17.97
#